data_AF-A0A398CRY7-F1
#
_entry.id   AF-A0A398CRY7-F1
#
_cell.length_a   1.000
_cell.length_b   1.000
_cell.length_c   1.000
_cell.angle_alpha   90.00
_cell.angle_beta   90.00
_cell.angle_gamma   90.00
#
_symmetry.space_group_name_H-M   'P 1'
#
loop_
_entity.id
_entity.type
_entity.pdbx_description
1 polymer ?
#
loop_
_entity_poly.entity_id
_entity_poly.type
_entity_poly.pdbx_seq_one_letter_code
_entity_poly.pdbx_strand_id
1 'polypeptide(L)'
;MFNQKQRYRFSDAPIWALQRQYYEEEGLKAWNNDQVPQYITSNPMIAIAYAEMIFGLLQDRANKGYGSEPVMIVELGAGAGRFAYHVLRELSRLRDYAGIALPAFQYVMTDLAMNNVRAWKEHPALQAFIAEGILDFSRFDAMHDTSLHLELSDVMIRQGDLQQPLVIVANYFFDSIPQELLYIGDGQVYEADVYVEYPEHHDLLKPSELLNQIVLSYEHRRAAEYEQETYPYRDVIAVYKEQLEDSHILFPVAGLNCLERLNKLSQHGFLLVTADKGYHLLDSWKFAEPPELILHGSFSLTANYHAIQYVFEQRGAAALFPPHHFKNINVGCILNLEQPMDYAQTRLAYRRFIERFGPDEFFSMKVWVDRNLESMDLQQILSFWRLGGYDAEFFIQSTKRISGLMSDVNDEERQDLLTGIQQMWSSYYVMEQRYDLALDAGLVLFEMSMYEESKRFLEISILEEQDEVVSTVYYCLAICCFELELFKEASHYLRELLVLDPGHEEAMALLRINTESE
;
A
#
# COMPACT_ATOMS: atom_id res chain seq x y z
N MET A 1 -33.93 3.23 -19.46
CA MET A 1 -34.61 1.95 -19.74
C MET A 1 -33.52 0.97 -20.17
N PHE A 2 -33.28 -0.12 -19.44
CA PHE A 2 -32.13 -1.01 -19.73
C PHE A 2 -32.34 -1.74 -21.07
N ASN A 3 -31.38 -1.65 -22.01
CA ASN A 3 -31.56 -2.11 -23.40
C ASN A 3 -30.99 -3.52 -23.69
N GLN A 4 -30.18 -4.09 -22.80
CA GLN A 4 -29.53 -5.37 -23.04
C GLN A 4 -29.27 -6.11 -21.71
N LYS A 5 -29.90 -7.29 -21.55
CA LYS A 5 -29.69 -8.21 -20.43
C LYS A 5 -28.95 -9.43 -20.95
N GLN A 6 -27.68 -9.58 -20.55
CA GLN A 6 -26.84 -10.72 -20.93
C GLN A 6 -26.42 -11.49 -19.69
N ARG A 7 -26.43 -12.82 -19.80
CA ARG A 7 -26.05 -13.77 -18.76
C ARG A 7 -24.57 -14.13 -18.89
N TYR A 8 -23.85 -14.07 -17.80
CA TYR A 8 -22.43 -14.42 -17.69
C TYR A 8 -22.22 -15.31 -16.47
N ARG A 9 -21.20 -16.17 -16.51
CA ARG A 9 -20.61 -16.69 -15.27
C ARG A 9 -19.99 -15.50 -14.52
N PHE A 10 -20.12 -15.42 -13.19
CA PHE A 10 -19.67 -14.25 -12.44
C PHE A 10 -18.19 -13.88 -12.68
N SER A 11 -17.30 -14.88 -12.76
CA SER A 11 -15.87 -14.67 -13.03
C SER A 11 -15.56 -14.24 -14.48
N ASP A 12 -16.48 -14.47 -15.42
CA ASP A 12 -16.35 -14.09 -16.83
C ASP A 12 -17.14 -12.82 -17.16
N ALA A 13 -17.78 -12.21 -16.16
CA ALA A 13 -18.62 -11.05 -16.34
C ALA A 13 -17.81 -9.82 -16.81
N PRO A 14 -18.40 -8.97 -17.66
CA PRO A 14 -17.72 -7.81 -18.25
C PRO A 14 -17.23 -6.79 -17.21
N ILE A 15 -17.73 -6.83 -15.97
CA ILE A 15 -17.25 -5.99 -14.86
C ILE A 15 -15.74 -6.15 -14.65
N TRP A 16 -15.17 -7.35 -14.80
CA TRP A 16 -13.74 -7.59 -14.63
C TRP A 16 -12.90 -6.94 -15.72
N ALA A 17 -13.40 -6.92 -16.95
CA ALA A 17 -12.76 -6.23 -18.06
C ALA A 17 -12.81 -4.71 -17.87
N LEU A 18 -13.95 -4.17 -17.39
CA LEU A 18 -14.08 -2.75 -17.06
C LEU A 18 -13.12 -2.31 -15.95
N GLN A 19 -12.94 -3.14 -14.91
CA GLN A 19 -11.96 -2.91 -13.86
C GLN A 19 -10.52 -2.89 -14.39
N ARG A 20 -10.16 -3.87 -15.23
CA ARG A 20 -8.86 -3.90 -15.91
C ARG A 20 -8.63 -2.63 -16.71
N GLN A 21 -9.61 -2.24 -17.53
CA GLN A 21 -9.54 -1.04 -18.36
C GLN A 21 -9.38 0.24 -17.52
N TYR A 22 -10.12 0.36 -16.41
CA TYR A 22 -9.98 1.49 -15.49
C TYR A 22 -8.53 1.67 -15.00
N TYR A 23 -7.88 0.61 -14.50
CA TYR A 23 -6.50 0.71 -14.02
C TYR A 23 -5.48 0.96 -15.14
N GLU A 24 -5.70 0.39 -16.34
CA GLU A 24 -4.84 0.64 -17.50
C GLU A 24 -4.94 2.10 -18.00
N GLU A 25 -6.13 2.68 -17.95
CA GLU A 25 -6.41 4.07 -18.38
C GLU A 25 -5.95 5.11 -17.35
N GLU A 26 -6.28 4.93 -16.07
CA GLU A 26 -5.95 5.90 -15.01
C GLU A 26 -4.47 5.82 -14.57
N GLY A 27 -3.88 4.62 -14.54
CA GLY A 27 -2.52 4.41 -14.03
C GLY A 27 -2.37 4.98 -12.61
N LEU A 28 -1.28 5.72 -12.35
CA LEU A 28 -1.03 6.36 -11.04
C LEU A 28 -2.14 7.32 -10.58
N LYS A 29 -3.00 7.81 -11.49
CA LYS A 29 -4.10 8.72 -11.13
C LYS A 29 -5.26 8.02 -10.45
N ALA A 30 -5.33 6.68 -10.51
CA ALA A 30 -6.34 5.90 -9.82
C ALA A 30 -6.36 6.14 -8.29
N TRP A 31 -5.23 6.59 -7.73
CA TRP A 31 -5.06 6.87 -6.30
C TRP A 31 -5.19 8.36 -5.94
N ASN A 32 -5.49 9.24 -6.90
CA ASN A 32 -5.70 10.65 -6.61
C ASN A 32 -7.02 10.84 -5.83
N ASN A 33 -7.01 11.79 -4.89
CA ASN A 33 -8.13 12.15 -4.02
C ASN A 33 -8.76 10.95 -3.30
N ASP A 34 -7.95 9.97 -2.93
CA ASP A 34 -8.37 8.71 -2.30
C ASP A 34 -9.48 7.98 -3.08
N GLN A 35 -9.50 8.13 -4.41
CA GLN A 35 -10.48 7.46 -5.25
C GLN A 35 -10.42 5.95 -5.04
N VAL A 36 -9.23 5.34 -5.15
CA VAL A 36 -8.94 3.99 -4.67
C VAL A 36 -8.28 4.08 -3.28
N PRO A 37 -8.91 3.55 -2.21
CA PRO A 37 -8.33 3.55 -0.87
C PRO A 37 -7.00 2.80 -0.82
N GLN A 38 -5.97 3.42 -0.23
CA GLN A 38 -4.63 2.84 -0.17
C GLN A 38 -3.90 3.02 1.16
N TYR A 39 -4.30 3.99 2.01
CA TYR A 39 -3.50 4.39 3.17
C TYR A 39 -3.19 3.20 4.10
N ILE A 40 -4.20 2.42 4.45
CA ILE A 40 -4.06 1.32 5.41
C ILE A 40 -3.06 0.24 4.95
N THR A 41 -2.87 0.09 3.63
CA THR A 41 -1.94 -0.85 3.02
C THR A 41 -0.64 -0.20 2.51
N SER A 42 -0.50 1.12 2.59
CA SER A 42 0.61 1.87 1.96
C SER A 42 1.28 2.90 2.88
N ASN A 43 1.26 2.68 4.20
CA ASN A 43 1.91 3.54 5.20
C ASN A 43 3.17 2.87 5.80
N PRO A 44 4.06 3.63 6.48
CA PRO A 44 5.28 3.08 7.07
C PRO A 44 5.03 1.95 8.08
N MET A 45 3.91 1.98 8.82
CA MET A 45 3.65 0.97 9.85
C MET A 45 3.46 -0.43 9.25
N ILE A 46 2.59 -0.58 8.25
CA ILE A 46 2.42 -1.88 7.60
C ILE A 46 3.71 -2.32 6.88
N ALA A 47 4.45 -1.38 6.29
CA ALA A 47 5.72 -1.68 5.66
C ALA A 47 6.78 -2.20 6.66
N ILE A 48 6.84 -1.63 7.87
CA ILE A 48 7.70 -2.14 8.96
C ILE A 48 7.33 -3.58 9.33
N ALA A 49 6.03 -3.86 9.49
CA ALA A 49 5.56 -5.21 9.80
C ALA A 49 6.00 -6.23 8.73
N TYR A 50 5.92 -5.85 7.44
CA TYR A 50 6.33 -6.70 6.32
C TYR A 50 7.85 -6.85 6.26
N ALA A 51 8.61 -5.76 6.41
CA ALA A 51 10.06 -5.78 6.44
C ALA A 51 10.59 -6.69 7.56
N GLU A 52 9.99 -6.66 8.75
CA GLU A 52 10.34 -7.53 9.88
C GLU A 52 10.08 -9.01 9.59
N MET A 53 8.96 -9.35 8.95
CA MET A 53 8.66 -10.73 8.53
C MET A 53 9.64 -11.22 7.45
N ILE A 54 9.94 -10.38 6.45
CA ILE A 54 10.88 -10.70 5.38
C ILE A 54 12.30 -10.84 5.95
N PHE A 55 12.71 -9.93 6.83
CA PHE A 55 13.99 -9.99 7.53
C PHE A 55 14.10 -11.28 8.36
N GLY A 56 13.04 -11.67 9.06
CA GLY A 56 12.95 -12.96 9.75
C GLY A 56 13.17 -14.14 8.80
N LEU A 57 12.59 -14.11 7.60
CA LEU A 57 12.84 -15.13 6.58
C LEU A 57 14.32 -15.16 6.18
N LEU A 58 14.95 -14.01 5.94
CA LEU A 58 16.38 -13.94 5.58
C LEU A 58 17.25 -14.56 6.69
N GLN A 59 16.94 -14.29 7.96
CA GLN A 59 17.62 -14.89 9.10
C GLN A 59 17.42 -16.40 9.16
N ASP A 60 16.19 -16.88 8.97
CA ASP A 60 15.88 -18.31 8.95
C ASP A 60 16.61 -19.03 7.81
N ARG A 61 16.70 -18.42 6.62
CA ARG A 61 17.46 -18.97 5.47
C ARG A 61 18.96 -18.99 5.73
N ALA A 62 19.52 -17.91 6.29
CA ALA A 62 20.92 -17.87 6.69
C ALA A 62 21.26 -18.97 7.71
N ASN A 63 20.42 -19.17 8.73
CA ASN A 63 20.59 -20.21 9.75
C ASN A 63 20.51 -21.63 9.17
N LYS A 64 19.75 -21.82 8.10
CA LYS A 64 19.68 -23.07 7.34
C LYS A 64 20.84 -23.24 6.32
N GLY A 65 21.77 -22.30 6.25
CA GLY A 65 22.94 -22.35 5.36
C GLY A 65 22.70 -21.82 3.94
N TYR A 66 21.54 -21.21 3.67
CA TYR A 66 21.18 -20.67 2.36
C TYR A 66 21.53 -19.17 2.26
N GLY A 67 22.80 -18.86 1.97
CA GLY A 67 23.29 -17.48 1.88
C GLY A 67 23.83 -17.03 0.51
N SER A 68 23.98 -17.95 -0.45
CA SER A 68 24.69 -17.66 -1.71
C SER A 68 23.83 -16.98 -2.77
N GLU A 69 22.54 -17.29 -2.81
CA GLU A 69 21.58 -16.81 -3.82
C GLU A 69 20.62 -15.81 -3.19
N PRO A 70 20.18 -14.78 -3.95
CA PRO A 70 19.26 -13.77 -3.43
C PRO A 70 17.85 -14.34 -3.22
N VAL A 71 17.17 -13.89 -2.17
CA VAL A 71 15.74 -14.09 -1.97
C VAL A 71 14.98 -13.08 -2.82
N MET A 72 14.16 -13.57 -3.77
CA MET A 72 13.32 -12.71 -4.59
C MET A 72 12.01 -12.39 -3.85
N ILE A 73 11.64 -11.11 -3.84
CA ILE A 73 10.40 -10.59 -3.26
C ILE A 73 9.57 -10.00 -4.39
N VAL A 74 8.39 -10.54 -4.65
CA VAL A 74 7.49 -10.10 -5.72
C VAL A 74 6.25 -9.47 -5.10
N GLU A 75 6.06 -8.19 -5.33
CA GLU A 75 4.84 -7.48 -4.97
C GLU A 75 3.84 -7.52 -6.12
N LEU A 76 2.67 -8.10 -5.88
CA LEU A 76 1.58 -8.22 -6.84
C LEU A 76 0.69 -6.98 -6.74
N GLY A 77 0.59 -6.22 -7.84
CA GLY A 77 -0.23 -5.01 -7.88
C GLY A 77 0.32 -3.90 -6.99
N ALA A 78 1.59 -3.51 -7.19
CA ALA A 78 2.27 -2.54 -6.32
C ALA A 78 1.69 -1.10 -6.40
N GLY A 79 0.75 -0.87 -7.33
CA GLY A 79 -0.08 0.33 -7.39
C GLY A 79 0.72 1.63 -7.51
N ALA A 80 0.60 2.51 -6.52
CA ALA A 80 1.36 3.76 -6.52
C ALA A 80 2.88 3.57 -6.27
N GLY A 81 3.30 2.41 -5.75
CA GLY A 81 4.68 2.09 -5.40
C GLY A 81 5.14 2.58 -4.01
N ARG A 82 4.27 3.30 -3.29
CA ARG A 82 4.56 3.86 -1.95
C ARG A 82 4.86 2.77 -0.92
N PHE A 83 4.10 1.68 -0.93
CA PHE A 83 4.34 0.54 -0.04
C PHE A 83 5.71 -0.10 -0.29
N ALA A 84 6.01 -0.44 -1.54
CA ALA A 84 7.30 -1.00 -1.96
C ALA A 84 8.49 -0.18 -1.46
N TYR A 85 8.42 1.14 -1.65
CA TYR A 85 9.44 2.08 -1.19
C TYR A 85 9.65 2.00 0.33
N HIS A 86 8.56 1.99 1.12
CA HIS A 86 8.67 1.90 2.58
C HIS A 86 9.26 0.56 3.02
N VAL A 87 8.88 -0.57 2.39
CA VAL A 87 9.44 -1.89 2.70
C VAL A 87 10.92 -1.95 2.34
N LEU A 88 11.32 -1.51 1.14
CA LEU A 88 12.71 -1.47 0.70
C LEU A 88 13.59 -0.68 1.67
N ARG A 89 13.14 0.50 2.07
CA ARG A 89 13.85 1.36 3.02
C ARG A 89 14.01 0.70 4.37
N GLU A 90 12.92 0.14 4.92
CA GLU A 90 12.98 -0.48 6.25
C GLU A 90 13.75 -1.79 6.25
N LEU A 91 13.56 -2.66 5.25
CA LEU A 91 14.30 -3.92 5.14
C LEU A 91 15.80 -3.68 4.99
N SER A 92 16.19 -2.67 4.20
CA SER A 92 17.60 -2.27 4.05
C SER A 92 18.17 -1.76 5.39
N ARG A 93 17.39 -0.96 6.14
CA ARG A 93 17.79 -0.51 7.48
C ARG A 93 17.96 -1.65 8.46
N LEU A 94 17.02 -2.59 8.50
CA LEU A 94 17.12 -3.78 9.37
C LEU A 94 18.35 -4.62 9.03
N ARG A 95 18.61 -4.86 7.74
CA ARG A 95 19.81 -5.53 7.22
C ARG A 95 21.08 -4.84 7.71
N ASP A 96 21.19 -3.54 7.46
CA ASP A 96 22.39 -2.76 7.76
C ASP A 96 22.62 -2.61 9.27
N TYR A 97 21.54 -2.40 10.03
CA TYR A 97 21.58 -2.30 11.49
C TYR A 97 21.99 -3.62 12.15
N ALA A 98 21.45 -4.75 11.67
CA ALA A 98 21.77 -6.05 12.25
C ALA A 98 23.23 -6.46 12.01
N GLY A 99 23.82 -6.08 10.87
CA GLY A 99 25.24 -6.31 10.57
C GLY A 99 25.64 -7.79 10.56
N ILE A 100 24.69 -8.70 10.29
CA ILE A 100 24.91 -10.15 10.21
C ILE A 100 24.89 -10.62 8.76
N ALA A 101 25.53 -11.76 8.49
CA ALA A 101 25.48 -12.38 7.17
C ALA A 101 24.06 -12.89 6.88
N LEU A 102 23.46 -12.36 5.83
CA LEU A 102 22.14 -12.73 5.31
C LEU A 102 22.27 -13.03 3.81
N PRO A 103 21.41 -13.87 3.23
CA PRO A 103 21.25 -13.87 1.79
C PRO A 103 20.87 -12.45 1.32
N ALA A 104 21.38 -12.05 0.16
CA ALA A 104 20.90 -10.85 -0.51
C ALA A 104 19.40 -10.96 -0.80
N PHE A 105 18.75 -9.86 -1.14
CA PHE A 105 17.38 -9.87 -1.63
C PHE A 105 17.26 -9.01 -2.88
N GLN A 106 16.27 -9.33 -3.70
CA GLN A 106 15.85 -8.51 -4.84
C GLN A 106 14.33 -8.33 -4.76
N TYR A 107 13.89 -7.08 -4.74
CA TYR A 107 12.49 -6.71 -4.78
C TYR A 107 12.05 -6.49 -6.22
N VAL A 108 10.91 -7.05 -6.60
CA VAL A 108 10.32 -6.93 -7.93
C VAL A 108 8.91 -6.37 -7.75
N MET A 109 8.73 -5.11 -8.09
CA MET A 109 7.40 -4.50 -8.11
C MET A 109 6.68 -4.91 -9.40
N THR A 110 5.46 -5.41 -9.28
CA THR A 110 4.68 -5.84 -10.45
C THR A 110 3.32 -5.16 -10.51
N ASP A 111 2.88 -4.88 -11.75
CA ASP A 111 1.53 -4.43 -12.05
C ASP A 111 1.07 -5.03 -13.37
N LEU A 112 -0.24 -5.08 -13.58
CA LEU A 112 -0.80 -5.34 -14.89
C LEU A 112 -0.64 -4.12 -15.82
N ALA A 113 -0.82 -2.92 -15.27
CA ALA A 113 -0.76 -1.66 -15.98
C ALA A 113 0.69 -1.24 -16.24
N MET A 114 1.13 -1.35 -17.50
CA MET A 114 2.50 -0.99 -17.89
C MET A 114 2.84 0.49 -17.65
N ASN A 115 1.83 1.36 -17.58
CA ASN A 115 2.02 2.78 -17.26
C ASN A 115 2.57 2.97 -15.84
N ASN A 116 2.12 2.17 -14.86
CA ASN A 116 2.66 2.18 -13.49
C ASN A 116 4.14 1.75 -13.49
N VAL A 117 4.44 0.63 -14.18
CA VAL A 117 5.80 0.10 -14.33
C VAL A 117 6.77 1.15 -14.89
N ARG A 118 6.36 1.88 -15.93
CA ARG A 118 7.18 2.96 -16.52
C ARG A 118 7.35 4.13 -15.54
N ALA A 119 6.31 4.52 -14.84
CA ALA A 119 6.37 5.63 -13.91
C ALA A 119 7.29 5.35 -12.70
N TRP A 120 7.26 4.14 -12.12
CA TRP A 120 8.16 3.76 -11.03
C TRP A 120 9.64 3.78 -11.44
N LYS A 121 9.94 3.37 -12.67
CA LYS A 121 11.30 3.39 -13.21
C LYS A 121 11.90 4.80 -13.22
N GLU A 122 11.08 5.83 -13.37
CA GLU A 122 11.49 7.23 -13.38
C GLU A 122 11.37 7.89 -11.99
N HIS A 123 10.75 7.22 -11.02
CA HIS A 123 10.44 7.81 -9.72
C HIS A 123 11.72 8.10 -8.90
N PRO A 124 11.95 9.35 -8.44
CA PRO A 124 13.18 9.74 -7.75
C PRO A 124 13.49 8.91 -6.50
N ALA A 125 12.46 8.59 -5.70
CA ALA A 125 12.63 7.85 -4.46
C ALA A 125 13.07 6.38 -4.67
N LEU A 126 12.92 5.84 -5.88
CA LEU A 126 13.28 4.46 -6.21
C LEU A 126 14.68 4.35 -6.85
N GLN A 127 15.26 5.46 -7.31
CA GLN A 127 16.52 5.45 -8.07
C GLN A 127 17.71 4.86 -7.29
N ALA A 128 17.78 5.11 -5.97
CA ALA A 128 18.84 4.56 -5.15
C ALA A 128 18.81 3.02 -5.09
N PHE A 129 17.61 2.43 -4.96
CA PHE A 129 17.42 0.98 -4.91
C PHE A 129 17.67 0.31 -6.27
N ILE A 130 17.32 0.99 -7.36
CA ILE A 130 17.67 0.58 -8.74
C ILE A 130 19.19 0.56 -8.91
N ALA A 131 19.88 1.62 -8.49
CA ALA A 131 21.33 1.73 -8.61
C ALA A 131 22.09 0.70 -7.74
N GLU A 132 21.55 0.36 -6.56
CA GLU A 132 22.07 -0.71 -5.70
C GLU A 132 21.81 -2.11 -6.31
N GLY A 133 20.87 -2.24 -7.26
CA GLY A 133 20.52 -3.51 -7.90
C GLY A 133 19.57 -4.38 -7.08
N ILE A 134 18.93 -3.81 -6.04
CA ILE A 134 17.99 -4.53 -5.16
C ILE A 134 16.52 -4.32 -5.55
N LEU A 135 16.23 -3.46 -6.53
CA LEU A 135 14.89 -3.23 -7.07
C LEU A 135 14.87 -3.47 -8.59
N ASP A 136 13.91 -4.27 -9.04
CA ASP A 136 13.55 -4.48 -10.44
C ASP A 136 12.03 -4.35 -10.63
N PHE A 137 11.56 -4.37 -11.87
CA PHE A 137 10.16 -4.24 -12.23
C PHE A 137 9.73 -5.34 -13.19
N SER A 138 8.46 -5.74 -13.18
CA SER A 138 7.89 -6.62 -14.20
C SER A 138 6.43 -6.26 -14.41
N ARG A 139 5.98 -6.26 -15.67
CA ARG A 139 4.54 -6.42 -15.91
C ARG A 139 4.15 -7.86 -15.55
N PHE A 140 3.02 -8.05 -14.87
CA PHE A 140 2.54 -9.38 -14.51
C PHE A 140 1.01 -9.47 -14.58
N ASP A 141 0.50 -10.39 -15.39
CA ASP A 141 -0.92 -10.75 -15.47
C ASP A 141 -1.22 -11.97 -14.59
N ALA A 142 -1.88 -11.70 -13.45
CA ALA A 142 -2.32 -12.68 -12.47
C ALA A 142 -3.24 -13.79 -13.01
N MET A 143 -3.79 -13.63 -14.21
CA MET A 143 -4.65 -14.64 -14.84
C MET A 143 -3.87 -15.60 -15.74
N HIS A 144 -2.73 -15.16 -16.31
CA HIS A 144 -2.10 -15.86 -17.44
C HIS A 144 -0.62 -16.15 -17.25
N ASP A 145 0.13 -15.24 -16.62
CA ASP A 145 1.58 -15.31 -16.65
C ASP A 145 2.13 -16.45 -15.78
N THR A 146 3.17 -17.10 -16.31
CA THR A 146 3.87 -18.25 -15.70
C THR A 146 5.36 -17.98 -15.44
N SER A 147 5.82 -16.78 -15.78
CA SER A 147 7.20 -16.32 -15.70
C SER A 147 7.22 -14.82 -15.43
N LEU A 148 8.33 -14.31 -14.91
CA LEU A 148 8.54 -12.87 -14.70
C LEU A 148 9.64 -12.38 -15.65
N HIS A 149 9.37 -11.31 -16.40
CA HIS A 149 10.38 -10.64 -17.21
C HIS A 149 10.80 -9.37 -16.50
N LEU A 150 12.04 -9.35 -16.02
CA LEU A 150 12.59 -8.23 -15.28
C LEU A 150 13.03 -7.12 -16.24
N GLU A 151 12.41 -5.95 -16.12
CA GLU A 151 12.52 -4.83 -17.07
C GLU A 151 13.88 -4.13 -17.01
N LEU A 152 14.57 -4.13 -15.87
CA LEU A 152 15.87 -3.48 -15.72
C LEU A 152 17.02 -4.43 -16.04
N SER A 153 16.97 -5.66 -15.50
CA SER A 153 18.02 -6.66 -15.70
C SER A 153 17.90 -7.44 -17.01
N ASP A 154 16.75 -7.37 -17.70
CA ASP A 154 16.40 -8.16 -18.89
C ASP A 154 16.51 -9.68 -18.64
N VAL A 155 16.25 -10.10 -17.41
CA VAL A 155 16.25 -11.51 -17.00
C VAL A 155 14.83 -12.06 -17.04
N MET A 156 14.67 -13.28 -17.56
CA MET A 156 13.40 -13.98 -17.51
C MET A 156 13.45 -15.13 -16.52
N ILE A 157 12.70 -14.99 -15.43
CA ILE A 157 12.55 -15.99 -14.37
C ILE A 157 11.45 -16.97 -14.75
N ARG A 158 11.81 -18.24 -14.87
CA ARG A 158 10.92 -19.33 -15.25
C ARG A 158 10.81 -20.36 -14.13
N GLN A 159 10.00 -21.38 -14.38
CA GLN A 159 9.79 -22.48 -13.45
C GLN A 159 11.13 -23.11 -13.00
N GLY A 160 11.34 -23.15 -11.69
CA GLY A 160 12.50 -23.77 -11.05
C GLY A 160 13.79 -22.95 -11.10
N ASP A 161 13.77 -21.73 -11.63
CA ASP A 161 14.99 -20.91 -11.73
C ASP A 161 15.46 -20.43 -10.34
N LEU A 162 14.54 -20.15 -9.41
CA LEU A 162 14.87 -19.63 -8.09
C LEU A 162 15.33 -20.75 -7.13
N GLN A 163 16.53 -20.57 -6.58
CA GLN A 163 17.16 -21.46 -5.56
C GLN A 163 16.86 -21.03 -4.12
N GLN A 164 16.06 -19.98 -3.95
CA GLN A 164 15.53 -19.52 -2.67
C GLN A 164 14.00 -19.52 -2.76
N PRO A 165 13.29 -19.58 -1.61
CA PRO A 165 11.87 -19.35 -1.59
C PRO A 165 11.51 -18.01 -2.23
N LEU A 166 10.39 -17.98 -2.94
CA LEU A 166 9.81 -16.73 -3.42
C LEU A 166 9.06 -16.07 -2.27
N VAL A 167 9.32 -14.80 -1.99
CA VAL A 167 8.43 -14.00 -1.15
C VAL A 167 7.41 -13.34 -2.06
N ILE A 168 6.13 -13.48 -1.73
CA ILE A 168 5.01 -12.89 -2.46
C ILE A 168 4.34 -11.90 -1.53
N VAL A 169 4.20 -10.66 -1.97
CA VAL A 169 3.42 -9.62 -1.29
C VAL A 169 2.15 -9.34 -2.09
N ALA A 170 0.98 -9.36 -1.44
CA ALA A 170 -0.30 -9.18 -2.11
C ALA A 170 -1.25 -8.33 -1.23
N ASN A 171 -1.20 -7.01 -1.38
CA ASN A 171 -2.06 -6.08 -0.63
C ASN A 171 -3.18 -5.58 -1.55
N TYR A 172 -4.44 -5.63 -1.11
CA TYR A 172 -5.61 -5.26 -1.94
C TYR A 172 -5.58 -5.92 -3.32
N PHE A 173 -5.15 -7.18 -3.33
CA PHE A 173 -4.93 -7.92 -4.56
C PHE A 173 -6.01 -8.98 -4.76
N PHE A 174 -6.29 -9.79 -3.75
CA PHE A 174 -7.27 -10.87 -3.88
C PHE A 174 -8.72 -10.36 -3.87
N ASP A 175 -8.97 -9.16 -3.34
CA ASP A 175 -10.26 -8.48 -3.45
C ASP A 175 -10.52 -7.85 -4.84
N SER A 176 -9.49 -7.76 -5.68
CA SER A 176 -9.50 -6.99 -6.93
C SER A 176 -9.26 -7.81 -8.20
N ILE A 177 -9.19 -9.14 -8.08
CA ILE A 177 -9.07 -10.06 -9.22
C ILE A 177 -10.31 -10.96 -9.36
N PRO A 178 -10.56 -11.56 -10.53
CA PRO A 178 -11.72 -12.40 -10.74
C PRO A 178 -11.90 -13.51 -9.70
N GLN A 179 -13.12 -13.68 -9.23
CA GLN A 179 -13.52 -14.75 -8.31
C GLN A 179 -14.76 -15.45 -8.85
N GLU A 180 -14.92 -16.72 -8.56
CA GLU A 180 -16.18 -17.45 -8.74
C GLU A 180 -17.18 -17.02 -7.66
N LEU A 181 -18.46 -16.94 -8.01
CA LEU A 181 -19.52 -16.79 -7.01
C LEU A 181 -20.28 -18.11 -6.89
N LEU A 182 -20.00 -18.84 -5.82
CA LEU A 182 -20.69 -20.08 -5.50
C LEU A 182 -21.84 -19.81 -4.53
N TYR A 183 -22.87 -20.63 -4.60
CA TYR A 183 -23.94 -20.67 -3.61
C TYR A 183 -24.09 -22.10 -3.09
N ILE A 184 -24.07 -22.24 -1.78
CA ILE A 184 -24.28 -23.52 -1.09
C ILE A 184 -25.69 -23.53 -0.52
N GLY A 185 -26.51 -24.45 -0.99
CA GLY A 185 -27.92 -24.59 -0.57
C GLY A 185 -28.41 -26.01 -0.80
N ASP A 186 -29.36 -26.47 0.02
CA ASP A 186 -29.92 -27.83 -0.04
C ASP A 186 -28.86 -28.96 -0.02
N GLY A 187 -27.71 -28.71 0.62
CA GLY A 187 -26.57 -29.62 0.63
C GLY A 187 -25.96 -29.86 -0.75
N GLN A 188 -26.10 -28.92 -1.69
CA GLN A 188 -25.57 -28.97 -3.06
C GLN A 188 -24.78 -27.70 -3.39
N VAL A 189 -23.91 -27.78 -4.40
CA VAL A 189 -23.08 -26.65 -4.86
C VAL A 189 -23.68 -26.06 -6.14
N TYR A 190 -23.96 -24.76 -6.11
CA TYR A 190 -24.40 -23.97 -7.24
C TYR A 190 -23.36 -22.90 -7.59
N GLU A 191 -23.41 -22.45 -8.83
CA GLU A 191 -22.71 -21.25 -9.27
C GLU A 191 -23.75 -20.16 -9.54
N ALA A 192 -23.46 -18.94 -9.13
CA ALA A 192 -24.30 -17.79 -9.43
C ALA A 192 -23.87 -17.19 -10.77
N ASP A 193 -24.69 -17.40 -11.79
CA ASP A 193 -24.59 -16.63 -13.02
C ASP A 193 -25.12 -15.21 -12.75
N VAL A 194 -24.51 -14.24 -13.40
CA VAL A 194 -24.87 -12.82 -13.28
C VAL A 194 -25.48 -12.32 -14.58
N TYR A 195 -26.61 -11.64 -14.44
CA TYR A 195 -27.17 -10.80 -15.49
C TYR A 195 -26.69 -9.38 -15.28
N VAL A 196 -26.09 -8.83 -16.32
CA VAL A 196 -25.62 -7.44 -16.36
C VAL A 196 -26.62 -6.61 -17.14
N GLU A 197 -27.18 -5.59 -16.49
CA GLU A 197 -28.09 -4.62 -17.11
C GLU A 197 -27.37 -3.28 -17.29
N TYR A 198 -27.27 -2.84 -18.55
CA TYR A 198 -26.54 -1.63 -18.95
C TYR A 198 -27.44 -0.40 -19.09
N PRO A 199 -26.98 0.79 -18.68
CA PRO A 199 -27.68 2.05 -18.93
C PRO A 199 -27.80 2.33 -20.44
N GLU A 200 -28.75 3.19 -20.81
CA GLU A 200 -28.82 3.70 -22.20
C GLU A 200 -27.54 4.48 -22.53
N HIS A 201 -27.07 4.36 -23.78
CA HIS A 201 -25.85 5.02 -24.26
C HIS A 201 -24.56 4.67 -23.48
N HIS A 202 -24.48 3.45 -22.91
CA HIS A 202 -23.29 2.97 -22.18
C HIS A 202 -21.97 3.07 -22.97
N ASP A 203 -22.01 2.98 -24.30
CA ASP A 203 -20.82 3.13 -25.17
C ASP A 203 -20.13 4.51 -25.08
N LEU A 204 -20.79 5.51 -24.50
CA LEU A 204 -20.25 6.87 -24.31
C LEU A 204 -19.67 7.11 -22.92
N LEU A 205 -19.85 6.16 -21.99
CA LEU A 205 -19.43 6.31 -20.59
C LEU A 205 -17.99 5.83 -20.40
N LYS A 206 -17.25 6.49 -19.51
CA LYS A 206 -15.98 5.97 -19.01
C LYS A 206 -16.19 4.69 -18.19
N PRO A 207 -15.18 3.82 -18.04
CA PRO A 207 -15.31 2.58 -17.27
C PRO A 207 -15.86 2.79 -15.85
N SER A 208 -15.36 3.80 -15.13
CA SER A 208 -15.81 4.13 -13.76
C SER A 208 -17.27 4.61 -13.71
N GLU A 209 -17.69 5.43 -14.67
CA GLU A 209 -19.08 5.90 -14.81
C GLU A 209 -20.04 4.77 -15.15
N LEU A 210 -19.57 3.82 -15.95
CA LEU A 210 -20.33 2.65 -16.35
C LEU A 210 -20.51 1.67 -15.18
N LEU A 211 -19.44 1.37 -14.42
CA LEU A 211 -19.50 0.52 -13.23
C LEU A 211 -20.51 1.03 -12.20
N ASN A 212 -20.61 2.36 -12.03
CA ASN A 212 -21.58 2.99 -11.13
C ASN A 212 -23.05 2.86 -11.56
N GLN A 213 -23.31 2.47 -12.81
CA GLN A 213 -24.66 2.45 -13.39
C GLN A 213 -25.11 1.05 -13.81
N ILE A 214 -24.22 0.06 -13.76
CA ILE A 214 -24.55 -1.33 -14.03
C ILE A 214 -25.40 -1.89 -12.87
N VAL A 215 -26.46 -2.61 -13.22
CA VAL A 215 -27.24 -3.38 -12.24
C VAL A 215 -26.96 -4.87 -12.45
N LEU A 216 -26.64 -5.56 -11.35
CA LEU A 216 -26.40 -6.99 -11.32
C LEU A 216 -27.60 -7.72 -10.72
N SER A 217 -28.01 -8.82 -11.34
CA SER A 217 -28.95 -9.79 -10.76
C SER A 217 -28.44 -11.20 -10.94
N TYR A 218 -28.71 -12.08 -9.97
CA TYR A 218 -28.09 -13.40 -9.90
C TYR A 218 -29.10 -14.52 -10.14
N GLU A 219 -28.66 -15.59 -10.80
CA GLU A 219 -29.40 -16.83 -10.94
C GLU A 219 -28.50 -18.02 -10.61
N HIS A 220 -28.97 -18.91 -9.75
CA HIS A 220 -28.20 -20.08 -9.34
C HIS A 220 -28.36 -21.21 -10.35
N ARG A 221 -27.23 -21.70 -10.87
CA ARG A 221 -27.14 -22.86 -11.74
C ARG A 221 -26.45 -23.97 -10.98
N ARG A 222 -26.96 -25.21 -11.08
CA ARG A 222 -26.30 -26.34 -10.45
C ARG A 222 -24.90 -26.54 -11.04
N ALA A 223 -23.89 -26.68 -10.17
CA ALA A 223 -22.49 -26.73 -10.57
C ALA A 223 -21.78 -27.96 -9.97
N ALA A 224 -22.18 -29.16 -10.44
CA ALA A 224 -21.61 -30.43 -9.97
C ALA A 224 -20.13 -30.62 -10.34
N GLU A 225 -19.61 -29.82 -11.28
CA GLU A 225 -18.20 -29.77 -11.68
C GLU A 225 -17.25 -29.53 -10.50
N TYR A 226 -17.63 -28.70 -9.52
CA TYR A 226 -16.85 -28.40 -8.32
C TYR A 226 -16.74 -29.60 -7.34
N GLU A 227 -17.61 -30.59 -7.50
CA GLU A 227 -17.68 -31.77 -6.64
C GLU A 227 -16.90 -32.97 -7.22
N GLN A 228 -16.45 -32.88 -8.47
CA GLN A 228 -15.74 -33.94 -9.17
C GLN A 228 -14.35 -34.18 -8.59
N GLU A 229 -13.92 -35.44 -8.53
CA GLU A 229 -12.58 -35.84 -8.04
C GLU A 229 -11.43 -35.15 -8.79
N THR A 230 -11.65 -34.76 -10.04
CA THR A 230 -10.67 -34.06 -10.88
C THR A 230 -10.56 -32.57 -10.58
N TYR A 231 -11.48 -31.98 -9.81
CA TYR A 231 -11.44 -30.55 -9.50
C TYR A 231 -10.33 -30.27 -8.46
N PRO A 232 -9.33 -29.41 -8.75
CA PRO A 232 -8.14 -29.25 -7.90
C PRO A 232 -8.41 -28.78 -6.47
N TYR A 233 -9.55 -28.14 -6.25
CA TYR A 233 -9.94 -27.56 -4.96
C TYR A 233 -11.18 -28.24 -4.37
N ARG A 234 -11.50 -29.46 -4.80
CA ARG A 234 -12.67 -30.22 -4.35
C ARG A 234 -12.77 -30.30 -2.83
N ASP A 235 -11.65 -30.46 -2.12
CA ASP A 235 -11.67 -30.70 -0.67
C ASP A 235 -12.23 -29.51 0.11
N VAL A 236 -11.85 -28.28 -0.26
CA VAL A 236 -12.43 -27.07 0.37
C VAL A 236 -13.90 -26.87 -0.04
N ILE A 237 -14.26 -27.21 -1.28
CA ILE A 237 -15.67 -27.20 -1.71
C ILE A 237 -16.49 -28.21 -0.89
N ALA A 238 -15.93 -29.38 -0.58
CA ALA A 238 -16.60 -30.38 0.25
C ALA A 238 -16.83 -29.87 1.67
N VAL A 239 -15.86 -29.15 2.27
CA VAL A 239 -16.04 -28.47 3.57
C VAL A 239 -17.17 -27.46 3.51
N TYR A 240 -17.21 -26.62 2.48
CA TYR A 240 -18.29 -25.64 2.33
C TYR A 240 -19.66 -26.31 2.19
N LYS A 241 -19.75 -27.35 1.36
CA LYS A 241 -20.99 -28.13 1.19
C LYS A 241 -21.46 -28.80 2.48
N GLU A 242 -20.54 -29.25 3.34
CA GLU A 242 -20.86 -29.92 4.60
C GLU A 242 -21.25 -28.94 5.71
N GLN A 243 -20.59 -27.77 5.77
CA GLN A 243 -20.64 -26.88 6.94
C GLN A 243 -21.42 -25.59 6.72
N LEU A 244 -21.74 -25.26 5.47
CA LEU A 244 -22.47 -24.05 5.10
C LEU A 244 -23.83 -24.40 4.49
N GLU A 245 -24.78 -23.50 4.72
CA GLU A 245 -26.14 -23.57 4.20
C GLU A 245 -26.58 -22.14 3.88
N ASP A 246 -27.37 -21.95 2.82
CA ASP A 246 -27.84 -20.66 2.33
C ASP A 246 -26.73 -19.59 2.28
N SER A 247 -25.57 -19.96 1.74
CA SER A 247 -24.35 -19.14 1.81
C SER A 247 -23.76 -18.87 0.43
N HIS A 248 -23.51 -17.58 0.13
CA HIS A 248 -22.74 -17.15 -1.03
C HIS A 248 -21.25 -17.09 -0.71
N ILE A 249 -20.43 -17.66 -1.58
CA ILE A 249 -18.99 -17.79 -1.38
C ILE A 249 -18.29 -17.22 -2.60
N LEU A 250 -17.47 -16.20 -2.37
CA LEU A 250 -16.51 -15.74 -3.37
C LEU A 250 -15.33 -16.72 -3.34
N PHE A 251 -15.28 -17.63 -4.32
CA PHE A 251 -14.25 -18.66 -4.36
C PHE A 251 -13.06 -18.21 -5.23
N PRO A 252 -11.82 -18.21 -4.72
CA PRO A 252 -10.73 -17.47 -5.34
C PRO A 252 -9.89 -18.34 -6.30
N VAL A 253 -10.48 -18.94 -7.34
CA VAL A 253 -9.73 -19.83 -8.26
C VAL A 253 -8.60 -19.08 -8.96
N ALA A 254 -8.82 -17.83 -9.39
CA ALA A 254 -7.79 -17.00 -10.01
C ALA A 254 -6.59 -16.80 -9.08
N GLY A 255 -6.86 -16.41 -7.83
CA GLY A 255 -5.83 -16.19 -6.81
C GLY A 255 -5.06 -17.46 -6.47
N LEU A 256 -5.76 -18.57 -6.26
CA LEU A 256 -5.13 -19.88 -6.03
C LEU A 256 -4.25 -20.29 -7.20
N ASN A 257 -4.76 -20.22 -8.44
CA ASN A 257 -3.98 -20.54 -9.63
C ASN A 257 -2.77 -19.62 -9.81
N CYS A 258 -2.89 -18.33 -9.48
CA CYS A 258 -1.78 -17.39 -9.50
C CYS A 258 -0.66 -17.83 -8.55
N LEU A 259 -1.01 -18.14 -7.30
CA LEU A 259 -0.06 -18.64 -6.30
C LEU A 259 0.59 -19.97 -6.71
N GLU A 260 -0.16 -20.89 -7.34
CA GLU A 260 0.42 -22.13 -7.88
C GLU A 260 1.46 -21.87 -8.98
N ARG A 261 1.22 -20.89 -9.85
CA ARG A 261 2.16 -20.55 -10.93
C ARG A 261 3.40 -19.87 -10.36
N LEU A 262 3.24 -18.95 -9.41
CA LEU A 262 4.35 -18.30 -8.71
C LEU A 262 5.18 -19.30 -7.88
N ASN A 263 4.52 -20.23 -7.18
CA ASN A 263 5.19 -21.31 -6.44
C ASN A 263 6.16 -22.10 -7.31
N LYS A 264 5.82 -22.32 -8.59
CA LYS A 264 6.66 -23.06 -9.54
C LYS A 264 7.95 -22.33 -9.93
N LEU A 265 8.05 -21.01 -9.73
CA LEU A 265 9.29 -20.28 -10.01
C LEU A 265 10.43 -20.68 -9.07
N SER A 266 10.10 -21.19 -7.88
CA SER A 266 11.03 -21.55 -6.82
C SER A 266 11.08 -23.06 -6.59
N GLN A 267 12.28 -23.57 -6.33
CA GLN A 267 12.48 -24.96 -5.90
C GLN A 267 12.20 -25.17 -4.39
N HIS A 268 12.04 -24.08 -3.63
CA HIS A 268 11.89 -24.10 -2.17
C HIS A 268 10.55 -23.54 -1.69
N GLY A 269 9.56 -23.45 -2.58
CA GLY A 269 8.23 -22.95 -2.25
C GLY A 269 8.17 -21.42 -2.15
N PHE A 270 7.18 -20.92 -1.39
CA PHE A 270 6.97 -19.48 -1.21
C PHE A 270 6.55 -19.10 0.23
N LEU A 271 6.82 -17.85 0.57
CA LEU A 271 6.20 -17.12 1.68
C LEU A 271 5.21 -16.11 1.09
N LEU A 272 3.93 -16.18 1.46
CA LEU A 272 2.95 -15.15 1.11
C LEU A 272 2.72 -14.26 2.31
N VAL A 273 2.82 -12.94 2.12
CA VAL A 273 2.34 -11.93 3.07
C VAL A 273 1.30 -11.08 2.36
N THR A 274 0.11 -10.96 2.94
CA THR A 274 -1.07 -10.47 2.23
C THR A 274 -1.97 -9.64 3.15
N ALA A 275 -2.62 -8.61 2.62
CA ALA A 275 -3.56 -7.78 3.37
C ALA A 275 -4.77 -7.41 2.50
N ASP A 276 -5.95 -7.89 2.86
CA ASP A 276 -7.21 -7.58 2.17
C ASP A 276 -8.36 -7.40 3.17
N LYS A 277 -9.44 -6.77 2.72
CA LYS A 277 -10.75 -6.97 3.36
C LYS A 277 -11.22 -8.39 3.07
N GLY A 278 -10.87 -9.33 3.93
CA GLY A 278 -11.09 -10.75 3.66
C GLY A 278 -11.22 -11.64 4.90
N TYR A 279 -12.06 -12.66 4.80
CA TYR A 279 -12.33 -13.57 5.90
C TYR A 279 -11.52 -14.86 5.83
N HIS A 280 -10.81 -15.15 6.91
CA HIS A 280 -10.06 -16.40 7.08
C HIS A 280 -10.84 -17.47 7.86
N LEU A 281 -11.87 -17.09 8.64
CA LEU A 281 -12.68 -18.06 9.38
C LEU A 281 -13.84 -18.57 8.52
N LEU A 282 -14.11 -19.88 8.59
CA LEU A 282 -15.25 -20.50 7.90
C LEU A 282 -16.58 -19.87 8.34
N ASP A 283 -16.71 -19.59 9.63
CA ASP A 283 -17.95 -19.04 10.21
C ASP A 283 -18.34 -17.68 9.64
N SER A 284 -17.38 -16.90 9.12
CA SER A 284 -17.66 -15.62 8.45
C SER A 284 -18.43 -15.78 7.13
N TRP A 285 -18.47 -16.98 6.56
CA TRP A 285 -19.17 -17.29 5.32
C TRP A 285 -20.56 -17.89 5.55
N LYS A 286 -20.94 -18.20 6.79
CA LYS A 286 -22.25 -18.76 7.12
C LYS A 286 -23.36 -17.73 6.85
N PHE A 287 -24.35 -18.14 6.08
CA PHE A 287 -25.49 -17.31 5.67
C PHE A 287 -25.06 -16.02 4.96
N ALA A 288 -23.91 -16.06 4.27
CA ALA A 288 -23.42 -14.91 3.54
C ALA A 288 -24.37 -14.56 2.38
N GLU A 289 -24.76 -13.30 2.33
CA GLU A 289 -25.56 -12.72 1.25
C GLU A 289 -24.74 -12.61 -0.05
N PRO A 290 -25.39 -12.44 -1.22
CA PRO A 290 -24.69 -12.14 -2.46
C PRO A 290 -23.73 -10.93 -2.31
N PRO A 291 -22.59 -10.94 -3.01
CA PRO A 291 -21.60 -9.87 -2.88
C PRO A 291 -22.15 -8.55 -3.39
N GLU A 292 -21.86 -7.49 -2.64
CA GLU A 292 -22.00 -6.11 -3.09
C GLU A 292 -20.68 -5.62 -3.70
N LEU A 293 -20.75 -4.95 -4.85
CA LEU A 293 -19.59 -4.27 -5.42
C LEU A 293 -19.35 -2.97 -4.64
N ILE A 294 -18.19 -2.85 -4.02
CA ILE A 294 -17.79 -1.61 -3.34
C ILE A 294 -17.10 -0.71 -4.37
N LEU A 295 -17.74 0.38 -4.76
CA LEU A 295 -17.33 1.20 -5.91
C LEU A 295 -16.48 2.41 -5.52
N HIS A 296 -15.33 2.55 -6.19
CA HIS A 296 -14.24 3.49 -5.89
C HIS A 296 -13.50 3.90 -7.18
N GLY A 297 -14.25 4.13 -8.27
CA GLY A 297 -13.69 4.23 -9.63
C GLY A 297 -13.47 2.85 -10.27
N SER A 298 -12.85 1.94 -9.51
CA SER A 298 -12.88 0.48 -9.67
C SER A 298 -13.92 -0.14 -8.72
N PHE A 299 -13.87 -1.46 -8.51
CA PHE A 299 -14.56 -2.12 -7.41
C PHE A 299 -13.65 -3.07 -6.62
N SER A 300 -14.06 -3.39 -5.40
CA SER A 300 -13.47 -4.48 -4.63
C SER A 300 -14.55 -5.41 -4.07
N LEU A 301 -14.13 -6.65 -3.80
CA LEU A 301 -14.94 -7.72 -3.21
C LEU A 301 -14.38 -8.15 -1.85
N THR A 302 -14.97 -9.16 -1.23
CA THR A 302 -14.37 -9.77 -0.03
C THR A 302 -13.39 -10.86 -0.45
N ALA A 303 -12.13 -10.78 0.01
CA ALA A 303 -11.16 -11.84 -0.24
C ALA A 303 -11.44 -13.09 0.62
N ASN A 304 -11.35 -14.27 0.00
CA ASN A 304 -11.60 -15.54 0.69
C ASN A 304 -10.29 -16.19 1.17
N TYR A 305 -9.78 -15.64 2.26
CA TYR A 305 -8.60 -16.19 2.94
C TYR A 305 -8.84 -17.57 3.53
N HIS A 306 -10.09 -17.94 3.85
CA HIS A 306 -10.40 -19.30 4.28
C HIS A 306 -10.06 -20.32 3.19
N ALA A 307 -10.45 -20.06 1.94
CA ALA A 307 -10.11 -20.95 0.84
C ALA A 307 -8.59 -21.02 0.59
N ILE A 308 -7.92 -19.87 0.60
CA ILE A 308 -6.47 -19.80 0.40
C ILE A 308 -5.72 -20.57 1.49
N GLN A 309 -6.01 -20.30 2.78
CA GLN A 309 -5.33 -20.98 3.88
C GLN A 309 -5.60 -22.49 3.83
N TYR A 310 -6.86 -22.91 3.61
CA TYR A 310 -7.24 -24.32 3.69
C TYR A 310 -6.51 -25.13 2.62
N VAL A 311 -6.46 -24.61 1.37
CA VAL A 311 -5.80 -25.29 0.26
C VAL A 311 -4.31 -25.52 0.54
N PHE A 312 -3.62 -24.53 1.11
CA PHE A 312 -2.18 -24.65 1.39
C PHE A 312 -1.88 -25.45 2.67
N GLU A 313 -2.73 -25.36 3.71
CA GLU A 313 -2.59 -26.18 4.91
C GLU A 313 -2.77 -27.68 4.62
N GLN A 314 -3.71 -28.04 3.74
CA GLN A 314 -3.86 -29.43 3.26
C GLN A 314 -2.59 -29.95 2.56
N ARG A 315 -1.69 -29.06 2.14
CA ARG A 315 -0.41 -29.38 1.49
C ARG A 315 0.79 -29.21 2.41
N GLY A 316 0.55 -29.00 3.70
CA GLY A 316 1.59 -28.92 4.73
C GLY A 316 2.17 -27.53 4.95
N ALA A 317 1.59 -26.48 4.37
CA ALA A 317 1.94 -25.11 4.71
C ALA A 317 1.50 -24.76 6.14
N ALA A 318 2.13 -23.75 6.74
CA ALA A 318 1.62 -23.11 7.95
C ALA A 318 1.00 -21.76 7.59
N ALA A 319 -0.27 -21.56 7.92
CA ALA A 319 -0.96 -20.29 7.76
C ALA A 319 -1.04 -19.56 9.12
N LEU A 320 -0.77 -18.26 9.10
CA LEU A 320 -0.87 -17.36 10.24
C LEU A 320 -1.87 -16.27 9.88
N PHE A 321 -2.91 -16.15 10.69
CA PHE A 321 -3.90 -15.08 10.67
C PHE A 321 -4.08 -14.54 12.10
N PRO A 322 -4.54 -13.29 12.28
CA PRO A 322 -4.79 -12.74 13.60
C PRO A 322 -5.84 -13.59 14.34
N PRO A 323 -5.62 -13.95 15.62
CA PRO A 323 -6.54 -14.78 16.39
C PRO A 323 -7.79 -14.01 16.87
N HIS A 324 -7.75 -12.68 16.78
CA HIS A 324 -8.86 -11.78 17.12
C HIS A 324 -9.59 -11.30 15.87
N HIS A 325 -10.80 -10.75 16.06
CA HIS A 325 -11.54 -10.16 14.96
C HIS A 325 -10.87 -8.88 14.47
N PHE A 326 -10.66 -8.79 13.16
CA PHE A 326 -10.24 -7.57 12.49
C PHE A 326 -11.46 -6.69 12.15
N LYS A 327 -11.23 -5.41 11.88
CA LYS A 327 -12.26 -4.43 11.53
C LYS A 327 -12.18 -3.95 10.08
N ASN A 328 -10.99 -3.70 9.57
CA ASN A 328 -10.77 -3.04 8.28
C ASN A 328 -10.05 -3.96 7.30
N ILE A 329 -8.90 -4.52 7.71
CA ILE A 329 -8.13 -5.48 6.90
C ILE A 329 -7.69 -6.67 7.73
N ASN A 330 -7.54 -7.80 7.05
CA ASN A 330 -6.99 -9.02 7.61
C ASN A 330 -5.61 -9.25 6.98
N VAL A 331 -4.57 -9.34 7.83
CA VAL A 331 -3.19 -9.52 7.38
C VAL A 331 -2.76 -10.97 7.60
N GLY A 332 -2.55 -11.71 6.52
CA GLY A 332 -2.17 -13.11 6.54
C GLY A 332 -0.69 -13.34 6.21
N CYS A 333 -0.13 -14.41 6.75
CA CYS A 333 1.19 -14.91 6.38
C CYS A 333 1.16 -16.43 6.19
N ILE A 334 1.43 -16.91 4.98
CA ILE A 334 1.39 -18.35 4.63
C ILE A 334 2.79 -18.82 4.26
N LEU A 335 3.33 -19.75 5.04
CA LEU A 335 4.61 -20.38 4.84
C LEU A 335 4.41 -21.70 4.08
N ASN A 336 4.37 -21.63 2.74
CA ASN A 336 4.38 -22.80 1.87
C ASN A 336 5.83 -23.26 1.61
N LEU A 337 6.50 -23.70 2.68
CA LEU A 337 7.93 -23.99 2.74
C LEU A 337 8.16 -25.38 3.34
N GLU A 338 9.32 -25.99 3.07
CA GLU A 338 9.70 -27.23 3.74
C GLU A 338 9.89 -26.99 5.25
N GLN A 339 9.20 -27.79 6.07
CA GLN A 339 9.20 -27.67 7.53
C GLN A 339 8.89 -26.23 7.99
N PRO A 340 7.69 -25.71 7.72
CA PRO A 340 7.38 -24.29 7.91
C PRO A 340 7.50 -23.83 9.38
N MET A 341 7.41 -24.77 10.33
CA MET A 341 7.58 -24.48 11.75
C MET A 341 9.01 -24.10 12.15
N ASP A 342 10.01 -24.45 11.34
CA ASP A 342 11.43 -24.15 11.56
C ASP A 342 11.80 -22.70 11.18
N TYR A 343 10.87 -21.95 10.57
CA TYR A 343 11.04 -20.54 10.24
C TYR A 343 10.68 -19.68 11.46
N ALA A 344 11.47 -19.83 12.52
CA ALA A 344 11.17 -19.27 13.83
C ALA A 344 11.21 -17.73 13.83
N GLN A 345 12.16 -17.11 13.14
CA GLN A 345 12.26 -15.64 13.12
C GLN A 345 11.09 -15.02 12.36
N THR A 346 10.71 -15.61 11.21
CA THR A 346 9.52 -15.18 10.44
C THR A 346 8.25 -15.24 11.28
N ARG A 347 8.03 -16.36 11.98
CA ARG A 347 6.86 -16.56 12.85
C ARG A 347 6.86 -15.64 14.07
N LEU A 348 8.02 -15.38 14.65
CA LEU A 348 8.17 -14.44 15.77
C LEU A 348 7.91 -12.99 15.33
N ALA A 349 8.35 -12.60 14.14
CA ALA A 349 8.04 -11.30 13.56
C ALA A 349 6.53 -11.13 13.35
N TYR A 350 5.85 -12.12 12.73
CA TYR A 350 4.40 -12.11 12.58
C TYR A 350 3.69 -11.92 13.93
N ARG A 351 4.10 -12.67 14.97
CA ARG A 351 3.52 -12.52 16.30
C ARG A 351 3.68 -11.10 16.87
N ARG A 352 4.83 -10.47 16.66
CA ARG A 352 5.15 -9.15 17.23
C ARG A 352 4.45 -8.01 16.50
N PHE A 353 4.39 -8.09 15.18
CA PHE A 353 4.00 -6.97 14.32
C PHE A 353 2.62 -7.14 13.68
N ILE A 354 1.99 -8.31 13.79
CA ILE A 354 0.62 -8.56 13.32
C ILE A 354 -0.26 -9.00 14.49
N GLU A 355 0.07 -10.12 15.15
CA GLU A 355 -0.80 -10.72 16.19
C GLU A 355 -0.95 -9.83 17.43
N ARG A 356 0.16 -9.25 17.93
CA ARG A 356 0.14 -8.47 19.17
C ARG A 356 -0.47 -7.08 18.97
N PHE A 357 -0.10 -6.43 17.87
CA PHE A 357 -0.54 -5.09 17.48
C PHE A 357 -0.12 -4.88 16.02
N GLY A 358 -1.08 -4.91 15.10
CA GLY A 358 -0.83 -4.88 13.67
C GLY A 358 -1.55 -3.75 12.92
N PRO A 359 -1.45 -3.77 11.58
CA PRO A 359 -1.97 -2.72 10.70
C PRO A 359 -3.43 -2.34 10.95
N ASP A 360 -4.27 -3.33 11.23
CA ASP A 360 -5.70 -3.11 11.47
C ASP A 360 -5.98 -2.38 12.80
N GLU A 361 -5.26 -2.73 13.86
CA GLU A 361 -5.39 -2.07 15.17
C GLU A 361 -4.89 -0.63 15.10
N PHE A 362 -3.74 -0.40 14.46
CA PHE A 362 -3.22 0.95 14.30
C PHE A 362 -4.13 1.82 13.47
N PHE A 363 -4.67 1.34 12.35
CA PHE A 363 -5.61 2.12 11.55
C PHE A 363 -6.90 2.41 12.34
N SER A 364 -7.40 1.44 13.10
CA SER A 364 -8.53 1.64 14.00
C SER A 364 -8.27 2.73 15.04
N MET A 365 -7.05 2.77 15.60
CA MET A 365 -6.65 3.85 16.52
C MET A 365 -6.42 5.17 15.78
N LYS A 366 -5.86 5.16 14.58
CA LYS A 366 -5.65 6.36 13.75
C LYS A 366 -6.98 7.05 13.49
N VAL A 367 -8.01 6.31 13.08
CA VAL A 367 -9.36 6.88 12.88
C VAL A 367 -9.89 7.56 14.14
N TRP A 368 -9.55 7.05 15.33
CA TRP A 368 -9.90 7.72 16.59
C TRP A 368 -9.02 8.95 16.84
N VAL A 369 -7.70 8.85 16.62
CA VAL A 369 -6.74 9.96 16.77
C VAL A 369 -7.13 11.13 15.87
N ASP A 370 -7.36 10.89 14.58
CA ASP A 370 -7.73 11.92 13.61
C ASP A 370 -8.97 12.71 14.06
N ARG A 371 -9.96 12.03 14.65
CA ARG A 371 -11.20 12.66 15.17
C ARG A 371 -11.00 13.45 16.45
N ASN A 372 -9.93 13.19 17.21
CA ASN A 372 -9.67 13.82 18.51
C ASN A 372 -8.41 14.71 18.49
N LEU A 373 -7.82 14.91 17.31
CA LEU A 373 -6.54 15.58 17.13
C LEU A 373 -6.51 16.99 17.74
N GLU A 374 -7.59 17.76 17.57
CA GLU A 374 -7.70 19.12 18.13
C GLU A 374 -7.60 19.18 19.66
N SER A 375 -7.86 18.07 20.35
CA SER A 375 -7.79 17.96 21.81
C SER A 375 -6.46 17.40 22.34
N MET A 376 -5.61 16.87 21.46
CA MET A 376 -4.36 16.21 21.86
C MET A 376 -3.29 17.24 22.25
N ASP A 377 -2.44 16.88 23.21
CA ASP A 377 -1.21 17.62 23.50
C ASP A 377 -0.05 17.18 22.57
N LEU A 378 1.06 17.90 22.61
CA LEU A 378 2.19 17.64 21.72
C LEU A 378 2.83 16.28 21.99
N GLN A 379 2.96 15.88 23.26
CA GLN A 379 3.54 14.59 23.63
C GLN A 379 2.72 13.41 23.07
N GLN A 380 1.40 13.51 23.08
CA GLN A 380 0.50 12.52 22.48
C GLN A 380 0.66 12.46 20.96
N ILE A 381 0.75 13.62 20.29
CA ILE A 381 0.98 13.70 18.84
C ILE A 381 2.33 13.06 18.48
N LEU A 382 3.41 13.45 19.15
CA LEU A 382 4.75 12.90 18.94
C LEU A 382 4.80 11.38 19.18
N SER A 383 4.14 10.90 20.22
CA SER A 383 4.10 9.46 20.55
C SER A 383 3.37 8.66 19.47
N PHE A 384 2.24 9.17 18.99
CA PHE A 384 1.49 8.50 17.91
C PHE A 384 2.23 8.57 16.57
N TRP A 385 2.88 9.70 16.27
CA TRP A 385 3.68 9.85 15.06
C TRP A 385 4.85 8.87 15.01
N ARG A 386 5.57 8.68 16.13
CA ARG A 386 6.61 7.65 16.29
C ARG A 386 6.06 6.25 16.09
N LEU A 387 4.90 5.95 16.68
CA LEU A 387 4.25 4.64 16.53
C LEU A 387 3.91 4.34 15.06
N GLY A 388 3.51 5.35 14.29
CA GLY A 388 3.25 5.26 12.86
C GLY A 388 4.49 5.30 11.96
N GLY A 389 5.71 5.32 12.53
CA GLY A 389 6.96 5.37 11.75
C GLY A 389 7.26 6.73 11.13
N TYR A 390 6.87 7.82 11.80
CA TYR A 390 7.01 9.20 11.31
C TYR A 390 6.29 9.43 9.97
N ASP A 391 5.07 8.91 9.85
CA ASP A 391 4.25 9.01 8.64
C ASP A 391 3.95 10.46 8.23
N ALA A 392 4.09 10.74 6.94
CA ALA A 392 3.89 12.07 6.38
C ALA A 392 2.43 12.51 6.40
N GLU A 393 1.48 11.59 6.17
CA GLU A 393 0.06 11.94 6.14
C GLU A 393 -0.44 12.34 7.54
N PHE A 394 0.01 11.63 8.58
CA PHE A 394 -0.29 12.03 9.95
C PHE A 394 0.32 13.39 10.32
N PHE A 395 1.55 13.69 9.88
CA PHE A 395 2.14 15.02 10.09
C PHE A 395 1.28 16.12 9.46
N ILE A 396 0.94 15.97 8.18
CA ILE A 396 0.09 16.91 7.43
C ILE A 396 -1.22 17.19 8.16
N GLN A 397 -1.89 16.14 8.64
CA GLN A 397 -3.16 16.27 9.36
C GLN A 397 -2.99 16.97 10.72
N SER A 398 -1.82 16.83 11.35
CA SER A 398 -1.52 17.39 12.67
C SER A 398 -0.84 18.75 12.66
N THR A 399 -0.35 19.23 11.51
CA THR A 399 0.37 20.52 11.36
C THR A 399 -0.35 21.66 12.06
N LYS A 400 -1.65 21.87 11.78
CA LYS A 400 -2.43 22.95 12.39
C LYS A 400 -2.49 22.86 13.92
N ARG A 401 -2.60 21.65 14.47
CA ARG A 401 -2.65 21.45 15.92
C ARG A 401 -1.27 21.67 16.54
N ILE A 402 -0.22 21.16 15.89
CA ILE A 402 1.18 21.37 16.29
C ILE A 402 1.45 22.88 16.39
N SER A 403 1.15 23.66 15.33
CA SER A 403 1.29 25.12 15.34
C SER A 403 0.52 25.79 16.48
N GLY A 404 -0.71 25.34 16.74
CA GLY A 404 -1.53 25.84 17.86
C GLY A 404 -0.98 25.54 19.26
N LEU A 405 0.03 24.69 19.39
CA LEU A 405 0.68 24.31 20.65
C LEU A 405 2.06 24.97 20.84
N MET A 406 2.57 25.70 19.84
CA MET A 406 3.96 26.18 19.82
C MET A 406 4.37 27.05 21.02
N SER A 407 3.43 27.80 21.62
CA SER A 407 3.72 28.64 22.80
C SER A 407 4.17 27.86 24.02
N ASP A 408 3.78 26.59 24.12
CA ASP A 408 3.96 25.76 25.31
C ASP A 408 5.07 24.70 25.14
N VAL A 409 5.73 24.68 23.97
CA VAL A 409 6.74 23.66 23.60
C VAL A 409 8.08 23.94 24.26
N ASN A 410 8.63 22.92 24.92
CA ASN A 410 9.96 22.97 25.53
C ASN A 410 11.09 22.57 24.54
N ASP A 411 12.35 22.80 24.92
CA ASP A 411 13.49 22.55 24.02
C ASP A 411 13.65 21.07 23.61
N GLU A 412 13.29 20.12 24.47
CA GLU A 412 13.33 18.69 24.15
C GLU A 412 12.27 18.34 23.10
N GLU A 413 11.07 18.89 23.24
CA GLU A 413 9.97 18.70 22.28
C GLU A 413 10.27 19.35 20.92
N ARG A 414 10.94 20.51 20.90
CA ARG A 414 11.42 21.12 19.63
C ARG A 414 12.42 20.21 18.93
N GLN A 415 13.36 19.64 19.68
CA GLN A 415 14.34 18.72 19.11
C GLN A 415 13.68 17.42 18.60
N ASP A 416 12.67 16.93 19.31
CA ASP A 416 11.88 15.78 18.89
C ASP A 416 11.10 16.06 17.60
N LEU A 417 10.48 17.23 17.47
CA LEU A 417 9.82 17.67 16.24
C LEU A 417 10.79 17.78 15.08
N LEU A 418 11.94 18.45 15.25
CA LEU A 418 12.97 18.54 14.21
C LEU A 418 13.41 17.15 13.74
N THR A 419 13.75 16.29 14.70
CA THR A 419 14.23 14.93 14.41
C THR A 419 13.14 14.12 13.70
N GLY A 420 11.88 14.28 14.11
CA GLY A 420 10.73 13.65 13.45
C GLY A 420 10.52 14.14 12.03
N ILE A 421 10.60 15.44 11.78
CA ILE A 421 10.48 16.05 10.45
C ILE A 421 11.59 15.53 9.53
N GLN A 422 12.83 15.45 10.01
CA GLN A 422 13.95 14.89 9.24
C GLN A 422 13.74 13.41 8.91
N GLN A 423 13.24 12.62 9.88
CA GLN A 423 12.93 11.21 9.65
C GLN A 423 11.79 11.03 8.64
N MET A 424 10.70 11.77 8.80
CA MET A 424 9.58 11.80 7.85
C MET A 424 10.06 12.17 6.45
N TRP A 425 10.78 13.29 6.30
CA TRP A 425 11.23 13.79 5.00
C TRP A 425 12.14 12.78 4.28
N SER A 426 13.05 12.13 5.00
CA SER A 426 13.90 11.08 4.42
C SER A 426 13.13 9.82 4.03
N SER A 427 11.84 9.72 4.38
CA SER A 427 10.89 8.65 4.01
C SER A 427 9.88 9.07 2.96
N TYR A 428 9.93 10.32 2.49
CA TYR A 428 8.81 10.86 1.76
C TYR A 428 8.78 10.28 0.34
N TYR A 429 7.69 9.60 0.02
CA TYR A 429 7.38 9.11 -1.32
C TYR A 429 6.34 10.05 -1.93
N VAL A 430 6.76 10.81 -2.93
CA VAL A 430 5.89 11.78 -3.61
C VAL A 430 4.85 11.02 -4.43
N MET A 431 3.57 11.28 -4.16
CA MET A 431 2.47 10.70 -4.92
C MET A 431 2.15 11.53 -6.17
N GLU A 432 1.41 10.94 -7.12
CA GLU A 432 0.94 11.65 -8.33
C GLU A 432 0.16 12.92 -7.96
N GLN A 433 -0.75 12.82 -6.98
CA GLN A 433 -1.27 13.98 -6.29
C GLN A 433 -0.23 14.51 -5.29
N ARG A 434 0.42 15.60 -5.67
CA ARG A 434 1.42 16.25 -4.84
C ARG A 434 0.77 17.01 -3.67
N TYR A 435 1.47 16.99 -2.55
CA TYR A 435 1.21 17.83 -1.39
C TYR A 435 2.51 18.52 -1.03
N ASP A 436 2.48 19.81 -0.76
CA ASP A 436 3.69 20.56 -0.37
C ASP A 436 4.05 20.29 1.10
N LEU A 437 4.61 19.11 1.34
CA LEU A 437 5.07 18.70 2.66
C LEU A 437 6.25 19.55 3.14
N ALA A 438 7.04 20.08 2.21
CA ALA A 438 8.18 20.93 2.52
C ALA A 438 7.71 22.26 3.11
N LEU A 439 6.62 22.83 2.61
CA LEU A 439 5.99 24.02 3.17
C LEU A 439 5.57 23.80 4.63
N ASP A 440 4.78 22.76 4.88
CA ASP A 440 4.30 22.43 6.24
C ASP A 440 5.47 22.24 7.22
N ALA A 441 6.50 21.47 6.81
CA ALA A 441 7.71 21.28 7.60
C ALA A 441 8.45 22.61 7.86
N GLY A 442 8.63 23.42 6.82
CA GLY A 442 9.31 24.70 6.88
C GLY A 442 8.63 25.71 7.79
N LEU A 443 7.28 25.77 7.76
CA LEU A 443 6.49 26.65 8.61
C LEU A 443 6.51 26.22 10.09
N VAL A 444 6.39 24.93 10.39
CA VAL A 444 6.53 24.44 11.78
C VAL A 444 7.93 24.73 12.32
N LEU A 445 8.98 24.50 11.52
CA LEU A 445 10.36 24.84 11.91
C LEU A 445 10.57 26.35 12.10
N PHE A 446 9.90 27.17 11.28
CA PHE A 446 9.91 28.62 11.41
C PHE A 446 9.34 29.06 12.77
N GLU A 447 8.17 28.53 13.14
CA GLU A 447 7.51 28.82 14.42
C GLU A 447 8.36 28.40 15.62
N MET A 448 9.18 27.35 15.47
CA MET A 448 10.14 26.91 16.48
C MET A 448 11.47 27.70 16.48
N SER A 449 11.60 28.75 15.64
CA SER A 449 12.84 29.53 15.47
C SER A 449 14.04 28.71 14.98
N MET A 450 13.79 27.59 14.28
CA MET A 450 14.83 26.75 13.68
C MET A 450 15.11 27.24 12.25
N TYR A 451 15.69 28.43 12.16
CA TYR A 451 15.75 29.20 10.91
C TYR A 451 16.60 28.56 9.81
N GLU A 452 17.67 27.83 10.16
CA GLU A 452 18.51 27.13 9.17
C GLU A 452 17.72 26.02 8.48
N GLU A 453 17.05 25.16 9.26
CA GLU A 453 16.24 24.07 8.72
C GLU A 453 14.96 24.57 8.07
N SER A 454 14.30 25.57 8.66
CA SER A 454 13.13 26.23 8.06
C SER A 454 13.46 26.79 6.68
N LYS A 455 14.56 27.56 6.55
CA LYS A 455 15.02 28.09 5.26
C LYS A 455 15.17 26.99 4.22
N ARG A 456 15.86 25.89 4.58
CA ARG A 456 16.06 24.74 3.68
C ARG A 456 14.73 24.16 3.16
N PHE A 457 13.77 23.92 4.04
CA PHE A 457 12.48 23.33 3.65
C PHE A 457 11.62 24.29 2.83
N LEU A 458 11.58 25.57 3.19
CA LEU A 458 10.85 26.58 2.42
C LEU A 458 11.47 26.81 1.03
N GLU A 459 12.79 26.71 0.89
CA GLU A 459 13.45 26.73 -0.43
C GLU A 459 13.09 25.50 -1.29
N ILE A 460 12.97 24.32 -0.67
CA ILE A 460 12.50 23.11 -1.37
C ILE A 460 11.06 23.32 -1.86
N SER A 461 10.17 23.85 -1.02
CA SER A 461 8.78 24.18 -1.39
C SER A 461 8.75 25.07 -2.65
N ILE A 462 9.53 26.16 -2.70
CA ILE A 462 9.63 27.02 -3.89
C ILE A 462 10.10 26.27 -5.13
N LEU A 463 11.10 25.38 -4.99
CA LEU A 463 11.67 24.64 -6.11
C LEU A 463 10.74 23.56 -6.66
N GLU A 464 9.90 22.99 -5.79
CA GLU A 464 8.99 21.90 -6.13
C GLU A 464 7.57 22.38 -6.51
N GLU A 465 7.24 23.64 -6.18
CA GLU A 465 5.97 24.28 -6.52
C GLU A 465 5.78 24.39 -8.04
N GLN A 466 4.60 23.97 -8.49
CA GLN A 466 4.23 23.98 -9.90
C GLN A 466 3.31 25.15 -10.26
N ASP A 467 2.66 25.72 -9.25
CA ASP A 467 1.75 26.86 -9.37
C ASP A 467 2.40 28.15 -8.80
N GLU A 468 1.61 29.01 -8.16
CA GLU A 468 2.07 30.28 -7.59
C GLU A 468 2.48 30.08 -6.12
N VAL A 469 3.74 30.39 -5.81
CA VAL A 469 4.25 30.37 -4.44
C VAL A 469 3.48 31.37 -3.57
N VAL A 470 3.03 30.92 -2.40
CA VAL A 470 2.30 31.78 -1.46
C VAL A 470 3.23 32.87 -0.90
N SER A 471 2.78 34.12 -0.86
CA SER A 471 3.59 35.28 -0.39
C SER A 471 4.20 35.09 1.00
N THR A 472 3.49 34.39 1.90
CA THR A 472 3.96 34.02 3.25
C THR A 472 5.30 33.26 3.22
N VAL A 473 5.54 32.43 2.20
CA VAL A 473 6.79 31.64 2.08
C VAL A 473 7.99 32.55 1.94
N TYR A 474 7.91 33.53 1.03
CA TYR A 474 8.98 34.51 0.83
C TYR A 474 9.19 35.40 2.06
N TYR A 475 8.12 35.72 2.78
CA TYR A 475 8.22 36.47 4.03
C TYR A 475 9.01 35.67 5.08
N CYS A 476 8.61 34.43 5.32
CA CYS A 476 9.30 33.53 6.25
C CYS A 476 10.78 33.32 5.86
N LEU A 477 11.07 33.12 4.58
CA LEU A 477 12.45 32.99 4.08
C LEU A 477 13.28 34.25 4.33
N ALA A 478 12.70 35.45 4.12
CA ALA A 478 13.39 36.70 4.42
C ALA A 478 13.73 36.81 5.91
N ILE A 479 12.79 36.47 6.80
CA ILE A 479 13.02 36.46 8.24
C ILE A 479 14.09 35.43 8.63
N CYS A 480 14.03 34.20 8.11
CA CYS A 480 15.09 33.21 8.31
C CYS A 480 16.47 33.77 7.90
N CYS A 481 16.54 34.45 6.76
CA CYS A 481 17.79 35.04 6.30
C CYS A 481 18.27 36.17 7.21
N PHE A 482 17.39 37.01 7.75
CA PHE A 482 17.80 38.03 8.72
C PHE A 482 18.36 37.44 10.01
N GLU A 483 17.70 36.42 10.56
CA GLU A 483 18.14 35.74 11.79
C GLU A 483 19.46 34.97 11.60
N LEU A 484 19.77 34.56 10.36
CA LEU A 484 21.03 33.93 9.97
C LEU A 484 22.09 34.92 9.46
N GLU A 485 21.84 36.23 9.56
CA GLU A 485 22.74 37.30 9.07
C GLU A 485 23.02 37.25 7.54
N LEU A 486 22.13 36.63 6.76
CA LEU A 486 22.17 36.51 5.30
C LEU A 486 21.43 37.67 4.61
N PHE A 487 21.85 38.91 4.90
CA PHE A 487 21.15 40.14 4.50
C PHE A 487 20.87 40.28 2.99
N LYS A 488 21.77 39.80 2.13
CA LYS A 488 21.60 39.85 0.68
C LYS A 488 20.49 38.92 0.19
N GLU A 489 20.42 37.71 0.74
CA GLU A 489 19.36 36.74 0.46
C GLU A 489 18.02 37.24 1.02
N ALA A 490 18.02 37.83 2.21
CA ALA A 490 16.83 38.46 2.78
C ALA A 490 16.25 39.53 1.85
N SER A 491 17.09 40.44 1.34
CA SER A 491 16.68 41.45 0.34
C SER A 491 16.15 40.85 -0.95
N HIS A 492 16.68 39.71 -1.39
CA HIS A 492 16.18 39.01 -2.57
C HIS A 492 14.76 38.49 -2.33
N TYR A 493 14.54 37.74 -1.25
CA TYR A 493 13.21 37.19 -0.94
C TYR A 493 12.16 38.27 -0.68
N LEU A 494 12.52 39.39 -0.03
CA LEU A 494 11.59 40.53 0.12
C LEU A 494 11.18 41.14 -1.23
N ARG A 495 12.08 41.16 -2.22
CA ARG A 495 11.74 41.65 -3.56
C ARG A 495 10.82 40.69 -4.29
N GLU A 496 11.08 39.39 -4.21
CA GLU A 496 10.18 38.36 -4.77
C GLU A 496 8.79 38.44 -4.14
N LEU A 497 8.73 38.60 -2.81
CA LEU A 497 7.47 38.85 -2.10
C LEU A 497 6.73 40.08 -2.66
N LEU A 498 7.41 41.21 -2.84
CA LEU A 498 6.80 42.45 -3.34
C LEU A 498 6.41 42.37 -4.83
N VAL A 499 6.91 41.40 -5.58
CA VAL A 499 6.42 41.11 -6.93
C VAL A 499 5.03 40.47 -6.85
N LEU A 500 4.80 39.57 -5.89
CA LEU A 500 3.53 38.88 -5.68
C LEU A 500 2.51 39.74 -4.93
N ASP A 501 2.94 40.43 -3.88
CA ASP A 501 2.14 41.34 -3.07
C ASP A 501 2.83 42.72 -2.92
N PRO A 502 2.65 43.61 -3.91
CA PRO A 502 3.24 44.96 -3.87
C PRO A 502 2.75 45.82 -2.69
N GLY A 503 1.65 45.45 -2.04
CA GLY A 503 1.06 46.17 -0.92
C GLY A 503 1.60 45.78 0.44
N HIS A 504 2.51 44.80 0.52
CA HIS A 504 2.96 44.24 1.79
C HIS A 504 3.81 45.24 2.60
N GLU A 505 3.19 45.88 3.59
CA GLU A 505 3.78 47.00 4.36
C GLU A 505 5.07 46.59 5.10
N GLU A 506 5.06 45.42 5.75
CA GLU A 506 6.20 44.92 6.53
C GLU A 506 7.43 44.63 5.66
N ALA A 507 7.24 44.00 4.50
CA ALA A 507 8.33 43.71 3.56
C ALA A 507 8.97 44.99 3.02
N MET A 508 8.17 46.02 2.70
CA MET A 508 8.68 47.33 2.31
C MET A 508 9.48 48.00 3.42
N ALA A 509 9.05 47.86 4.68
CA ALA A 509 9.76 48.43 5.82
C ALA A 509 11.10 47.73 6.05
N LEU A 510 11.12 46.39 6.06
CA LEU A 510 12.33 45.57 6.23
C LEU A 510 13.36 45.83 5.13
N LEU A 511 12.92 45.97 3.87
CA LEU A 511 13.82 46.22 2.75
C LEU A 511 14.53 47.58 2.86
N ARG A 512 13.83 48.61 3.35
CA ARG A 512 14.42 49.95 3.57
C ARG A 512 15.49 49.92 4.65
N ILE A 513 15.20 49.26 5.78
CA ILE A 513 16.14 49.14 6.91
C ILE A 513 17.41 48.43 6.43
N ASN A 514 17.28 47.33 5.69
CA ASN A 514 18.41 46.55 5.23
C ASN A 514 19.32 47.31 4.24
N THR A 515 18.73 48.12 3.35
CA THR A 515 19.51 48.96 2.42
C THR A 515 20.26 50.13 3.08
N GLU A 516 19.90 50.50 4.31
CA GLU A 516 20.62 51.53 5.08
C GLU A 516 21.79 50.96 5.90
N SER A 517 21.86 49.62 6.04
CA SER A 517 22.89 48.90 6.79
C SER A 517 24.00 48.26 5.93
N GLU A 518 23.84 48.22 4.60
CA GLU A 518 24.93 47.95 3.63
C GLU A 518 25.75 49.22 3.34
#